data_AF-A0A3N7GXC4-F1
#
_entry.id   AF-A0A3N7GXC4-F1
#
_cell.length_a   1.000
_cell.length_b   1.000
_cell.length_c   1.000
_cell.angle_alpha   90.00
_cell.angle_beta   90.00
_cell.angle_gamma   90.00
#
_symmetry.space_group_name_H-M   'P 1'
#
loop_
_entity.id
_entity.type
_entity.pdbx_description
1 polymer ?
#
loop_
_entity_poly.entity_id
_entity_poly.type
_entity_poly.pdbx_seq_one_letter_code
_entity_poly.pdbx_strand_id
1 'polypeptide(L)' 'GLASNPHYLRIYGEKTMKEWLDRNQCPQNDTLTREQSLWFFQTMLLGTRENMEQIAEAIRKIQKYAKQIAKA' A
#
# COMPACT_ATOMS: atom_id res chain seq x y z
N GLY A 1 13.05 -0.36 12.56
CA GLY A 1 13.41 -0.47 11.12
C GLY A 1 14.88 -0.79 10.98
N LEU A 2 15.39 -1.07 9.78
CA LEU A 2 16.82 -1.39 9.58
C LEU A 2 17.76 -0.30 10.11
N ALA A 3 17.39 0.98 9.98
CA ALA A 3 18.19 2.10 10.48
C ALA A 3 18.29 2.22 12.01
N SER A 4 17.38 1.60 12.76
CA SER A 4 17.44 1.56 14.22
C SER A 4 18.01 0.24 14.74
N ASN A 5 18.45 -0.67 13.85
CA ASN A 5 18.96 -1.97 14.22
C ASN A 5 20.43 -1.86 14.67
N PRO A 6 20.80 -2.34 15.88
CA PRO A 6 22.18 -2.22 16.40
C PRO A 6 23.26 -2.82 15.50
N HIS A 7 22.96 -3.93 14.80
CA HIS A 7 23.92 -4.55 13.89
C HIS A 7 24.19 -3.69 12.66
N TYR A 8 23.13 -3.09 12.09
CA TYR A 8 23.25 -2.21 10.92
C TYR A 8 23.91 -0.87 11.30
N LEU A 9 23.57 -0.33 12.47
CA LEU A 9 24.22 0.87 13.02
C LEU A 9 25.73 0.65 13.21
N ARG A 10 26.14 -0.54 13.67
CA ARG A 10 27.57 -0.87 13.86
C ARG A 10 28.34 -0.99 12.53
N ILE A 11 27.68 -1.42 11.45
CA ILE A 11 28.32 -1.60 10.13
C ILE A 11 28.36 -0.29 9.36
N TYR A 12 27.23 0.43 9.30
CA TYR A 12 27.07 1.59 8.40
C TYR A 12 27.18 2.93 9.12
N GLY A 13 27.07 2.96 10.45
CA GLY A 13 27.07 4.17 11.26
C GLY A 13 25.71 4.87 11.32
N GLU A 14 25.44 5.55 12.43
CA GLU A 14 24.17 6.23 12.70
C GLU A 14 23.87 7.34 11.68
N LYS A 15 24.86 8.17 11.36
CA LYS A 15 24.74 9.26 10.39
C LYS A 15 24.29 8.74 9.02
N THR A 16 24.98 7.73 8.50
CA THR A 16 24.69 7.14 7.18
C THR A 16 23.29 6.53 7.13
N MET A 17 22.87 5.82 8.19
CA MET A 17 21.55 5.20 8.25
C MET A 17 20.42 6.23 8.31
N LYS A 18 20.65 7.36 8.99
CA LYS A 18 19.71 8.48 9.02
C LYS A 18 19.57 9.15 7.65
N GLU A 19 20.70 9.50 7.03
CA GLU A 19 20.72 10.09 5.67
C GLU A 19 20.13 9.14 4.61
N TRP A 20 20.29 7.83 4.79
CA TRP A 20 19.65 6.82 3.94
C TRP A 20 18.12 6.83 4.07
N LEU A 21 17.60 6.93 5.29
CA LEU A 21 16.16 7.02 5.54
C LEU A 21 15.54 8.29 4.95
N ASP A 22 16.23 9.42 5.12
CA ASP A 22 15.77 10.72 4.62
C ASP A 22 15.69 10.73 3.09
N ARG A 23 16.66 10.10 2.41
CA ARG A 23 16.66 9.97 0.94
C ARG A 23 15.60 9.02 0.39
N ASN A 24 15.11 8.09 1.20
CA ASN A 24 14.11 7.10 0.78
C ASN A 24 12.66 7.50 1.10
N GLN A 25 12.43 8.76 1.52
CA GLN A 25 11.08 9.26 1.66
C GLN A 25 10.45 9.43 0.28
N CYS A 26 9.43 8.63 -0.01
CA CYS A 26 8.75 8.59 -1.31
C CYS A 26 7.25 8.93 -1.13
N PRO A 27 6.90 10.21 -0.89
CA PRO A 27 5.55 10.60 -0.49
C PRO A 27 4.47 10.28 -1.53
N GLN A 28 4.83 10.31 -2.82
CA GLN A 28 3.91 9.93 -3.91
C GLN A 28 3.65 8.42 -3.90
N ASN A 29 4.67 7.59 -3.64
CA ASN A 29 4.48 6.15 -3.50
C ASN A 29 3.66 5.84 -2.24
N ASP A 30 3.87 6.57 -1.15
CA ASP A 30 3.08 6.43 0.07
C ASP A 30 1.60 6.75 -0.20
N THR A 31 1.31 7.85 -0.91
CA THR A 31 -0.05 8.23 -1.31
C THR A 31 -0.68 7.14 -2.19
N LEU A 32 0.04 6.72 -3.23
CA LEU A 32 -0.43 5.69 -4.14
C LEU A 32 -0.76 4.39 -3.38
N THR A 33 0.17 3.90 -2.55
CA THR A 33 0.06 2.58 -1.93
C THR A 33 -0.85 2.53 -0.72
N ARG A 34 -0.95 3.61 0.07
CA ARG A 34 -1.76 3.65 1.30
C ARG A 34 -3.16 4.24 1.10
N GLU A 35 -3.31 5.20 0.20
CA GLU A 35 -4.55 5.99 0.11
C GLU A 35 -5.36 5.68 -1.15
N GLN A 36 -4.69 5.39 -2.28
CA GLN A 36 -5.35 5.37 -3.59
C GLN A 36 -5.37 4.00 -4.28
N SER A 37 -4.63 3.01 -3.78
CA SER A 37 -4.50 1.70 -4.45
C SER A 37 -5.28 0.59 -3.77
N LEU A 38 -5.68 -0.39 -4.57
CA LEU A 38 -6.16 -1.70 -4.15
C LEU A 38 -5.25 -2.78 -4.73
N TRP A 39 -5.05 -3.86 -3.98
CA TRP A 39 -4.18 -4.95 -4.39
C TRP A 39 -4.99 -6.17 -4.81
N PHE A 40 -4.87 -6.55 -6.08
CA PHE A 40 -5.37 -7.83 -6.59
C PHE A 40 -4.17 -8.75 -6.78
N PHE A 41 -4.23 -9.92 -6.15
CA PHE A 41 -3.19 -10.93 -6.33
C PHE A 41 -3.41 -11.72 -7.62
N GLN A 42 -2.33 -12.26 -8.16
CA GLN A 42 -2.36 -13.02 -9.42
C GLN A 42 -3.37 -14.17 -9.40
N THR A 43 -3.54 -14.86 -8.28
CA THR A 43 -4.52 -15.96 -8.13
C THR A 43 -5.97 -15.48 -8.24
N MET A 44 -6.27 -14.23 -7.85
CA MET A 44 -7.59 -13.65 -8.01
C MET A 44 -7.94 -13.49 -9.50
N LEU A 45 -6.94 -13.16 -10.33
CA LEU A 45 -7.11 -12.98 -11.76
C LEU A 45 -7.24 -14.29 -12.55
N LEU A 46 -6.97 -15.43 -11.90
CA LEU A 46 -7.20 -16.77 -12.46
C LEU A 46 -8.60 -17.32 -12.13
N GLY A 47 -9.46 -16.53 -11.48
CA GLY A 47 -10.84 -16.89 -11.17
C GLY A 47 -11.74 -16.99 -12.41
N THR A 48 -13.00 -17.36 -12.20
CA THR A 48 -13.98 -17.40 -13.30
C THR A 48 -14.37 -15.98 -13.74
N ARG A 49 -14.96 -15.87 -14.93
CA ARG A 49 -15.57 -14.62 -15.40
C ARG A 49 -16.60 -14.08 -14.41
N GLU A 50 -17.39 -14.95 -13.79
CA GLU A 50 -18.36 -14.57 -12.78
C GLU A 50 -17.69 -13.94 -11.54
N ASN A 51 -16.54 -14.46 -11.09
CA ASN A 51 -15.79 -13.82 -10.00
C ASN A 51 -15.34 -12.40 -10.38
N MET A 52 -14.90 -12.19 -11.63
CA MET A 52 -14.52 -10.85 -12.10
C MET A 52 -15.72 -9.90 -12.16
N GLU A 53 -16.90 -10.39 -12.57
CA GLU A 53 -18.15 -9.61 -12.57
C GLU A 53 -18.57 -9.23 -11.15
N GLN A 54 -18.45 -10.14 -10.18
CA GLN A 54 -18.72 -9.85 -8.77
C GLN A 54 -17.77 -8.78 -8.21
N ILE A 55 -16.48 -8.83 -8.56
CA ILE A 55 -15.50 -7.77 -8.18
C ILE A 55 -15.94 -6.42 -8.77
N ALA A 56 -16.28 -6.37 -10.05
CA ALA A 56 -16.73 -5.13 -10.70
C ALA A 56 -18.01 -4.57 -10.05
N GLU A 57 -18.97 -5.42 -9.73
CA GLU A 57 -20.21 -5.01 -9.10
C GLU A 57 -20.00 -4.53 -7.65
N ALA A 58 -19.11 -5.18 -6.90
CA ALA A 58 -18.73 -4.72 -5.57
C ALA A 58 -18.11 -3.31 -5.62
N ILE A 59 -17.23 -3.04 -6.58
CA ILE A 59 -16.63 -1.71 -6.79
C ILE A 59 -17.71 -0.66 -7.07
N ARG A 60 -18.65 -0.95 -7.98
CA ARG A 60 -19.76 -0.04 -8.29
C ARG A 60 -20.65 0.21 -7.07
N LYS A 61 -20.94 -0.83 -6.29
CA LYS A 61 -21.74 -0.71 -5.07
C LYS A 61 -21.06 0.16 -4.03
N ILE A 62 -19.77 -0.06 -3.77
CA ILE A 62 -18.99 0.77 -2.83
C ILE A 62 -18.98 2.22 -3.29
N GLN A 63 -18.72 2.47 -4.58
CA GLN A 63 -18.74 3.82 -5.16
C GLN A 63 -20.11 4.50 -4.99
N LYS A 64 -21.20 3.78 -5.25
CA LYS A 64 -22.58 4.28 -5.07
C LYS A 64 -22.87 4.71 -3.62
N TYR A 65 -22.38 3.95 -2.63
CA TYR A 65 -22.64 4.20 -1.21
C TYR A 65 -21.49 4.91 -0.48
N ALA A 66 -20.44 5.36 -1.17
CA ALA A 66 -19.23 5.93 -0.58
C ALA A 66 -19.50 7.08 0.40
N LYS A 67 -20.43 7.98 0.07
CA LYS A 67 -20.80 9.11 0.94
C LYS A 67 -21.48 8.69 2.24
N GLN A 68 -22.15 7.53 2.25
CA GLN A 68 -22.79 7.00 3.46
C GLN A 68 -21.75 6.28 4.32
N ILE A 69 -20.85 5.52 3.69
CA ILE A 69 -19.72 4.86 4.35
C ILE A 69 -18.81 5.88 5.04
N ALA A 70 -18.50 7.00 4.37
CA ALA A 70 -17.64 8.05 4.93
C ALA A 70 -18.25 8.82 6.12
N LYS A 71 -19.55 8.65 6.39
CA LYS A 71 -20.25 9.28 7.52
C LYS A 71 -20.41 8.37 8.74
N ALA A 72 -20.23 7.06 8.55
CA ALA A 72 -20.31 6.05 9.61
C ALA A 72 -18.97 5.92 10.32
#